data_AF-A0A1G0SV80-F1
#
_entry.id   AF-A0A1G0SV80-F1
#
_cell.length_a   1.000
_cell.length_b   1.000
_cell.length_c   1.000
_cell.angle_alpha   90.00
_cell.angle_beta   90.00
_cell.angle_gamma   90.00
#
_symmetry.space_group_name_H-M   'P 1'
#
loop_
_entity.id
_entity.type
_entity.pdbx_description
1 polymer ?
#
loop_
_entity_poly.entity_id
_entity_poly.type
_entity_poly.pdbx_seq_one_letter_code
_entity_poly.pdbx_strand_id
1 'polypeptide(L)'
;MLAPFDRTFFDPSQRFKVIGTGSLGGKAHGLAVIQDILAMSWDNTSFPGIDVSIPSLTVIRTDVFDAFLTRNELHKIAYADEDDSYKAYAFQKAALPAEILGDLRALVEQVHTPLAVRSSSLLEDALSEPFAGVYETKMIPNNQPSVDERFRRLSEAVKFVYASTFFRSARDYVRATSHRTEDEKMAVILQEVVGSPVGDRFYPNVSGVARSYNFYAMGRARPEDGVVSLALGLGKTIVDGGKCWTYSPAYPTIAPPYRSSVELVKSTQSTFWAVNMGKPPAYDPINEREYLVEGTLQDAEEDGRLQYIASTYDPASDSRTPGTSRVGIRVLDFSMLLASRELPVNQLVRNILAVCAESVGAPLEAEFAMTFDPPRFGFLQARPMVVSQAEVTLTEADLRSDRTRIRSGTVLGNGIVDTISDIVYVKPEMFATTSTRAIADELADLNNVLTSSHRPYILIGFGRWGSADPFLGIPVAWGQISGAQAIVEASIPDLNIDFSQGSHFFHNLTSFHVSYFCIRSGGSDSIDWQWLQSQRIVNDRKFTRHITLPNPLTLKVDGRSGTGMVASHE
;
A
#
# COMPACT_ATOMS: atom_id res chain seq x y z
N MET A 1 27.04 -11.82 2.17
CA MET A 1 26.93 -12.04 3.64
C MET A 1 26.73 -10.67 4.27
N LEU A 2 25.60 -10.42 4.93
CA LEU A 2 25.31 -9.10 5.51
C LEU A 2 26.25 -8.79 6.66
N ALA A 3 26.66 -7.52 6.78
CA ALA A 3 27.59 -7.10 7.82
C ALA A 3 26.88 -7.07 9.19
N PRO A 4 27.47 -7.66 10.25
CA PRO A 4 26.98 -7.45 11.60
C PRO A 4 27.09 -5.96 11.94
N PHE A 5 26.20 -5.46 12.79
CA PHE A 5 26.28 -4.09 13.26
C PHE A 5 27.59 -3.88 14.03
N ASP A 6 28.49 -3.09 13.45
CA ASP A 6 29.57 -2.43 14.17
C ASP A 6 29.11 -1.02 14.56
N ARG A 7 29.66 -0.48 15.65
CA ARG A 7 29.25 0.83 16.21
C ARG A 7 29.68 2.02 15.34
N THR A 8 29.82 1.83 14.03
CA THR A 8 30.21 2.80 13.00
C THR A 8 29.13 2.84 11.93
N PHE A 9 28.00 3.50 12.19
CA PHE A 9 26.78 3.51 11.37
C PHE A 9 27.00 3.98 9.92
N PHE A 10 27.78 5.04 9.71
CA PHE A 10 28.09 5.57 8.38
C PHE A 10 29.43 5.03 7.88
N ASP A 11 29.43 3.78 7.46
CA ASP A 11 30.42 3.30 6.48
C ASP A 11 29.74 3.34 5.10
N PRO A 12 30.18 4.20 4.17
CA PRO A 12 29.66 4.23 2.80
C PRO A 12 29.73 2.88 2.09
N SER A 13 30.60 1.98 2.53
CA SER A 13 30.76 0.62 2.01
C SER A 13 29.78 -0.40 2.62
N GLN A 14 29.09 -0.08 3.72
CA GLN A 14 28.17 -0.99 4.43
C GLN A 14 26.87 -0.30 4.86
N ARG A 15 25.97 -0.08 3.90
CA ARG A 15 24.66 0.57 4.11
C ARG A 15 23.58 -0.35 4.71
N PHE A 16 23.82 -1.66 4.80
CA PHE A 16 22.88 -2.64 5.35
C PHE A 16 23.54 -3.40 6.49
N LYS A 17 23.03 -3.22 7.70
CA LYS A 17 23.55 -3.85 8.92
C LYS A 17 22.49 -4.67 9.65
N VAL A 18 22.92 -5.60 10.50
CA VAL A 18 22.01 -6.47 11.26
C VAL A 18 22.40 -6.56 12.74
N ILE A 19 21.39 -6.60 13.61
CA ILE A 19 21.50 -6.82 15.06
C ILE A 19 20.73 -8.11 15.40
N GLY A 20 21.28 -8.95 16.28
CA GLY A 20 20.70 -10.25 16.62
C GLY A 20 21.21 -11.38 15.72
N THR A 21 20.59 -12.56 15.80
CA THR A 21 20.99 -13.82 15.15
C THR A 21 19.86 -14.51 14.35
N GLY A 22 18.62 -14.05 14.50
CA GLY A 22 17.43 -14.65 13.90
C GLY A 22 17.24 -14.34 12.41
N SER A 23 15.97 -14.34 11.97
CA SER A 23 15.58 -14.00 10.60
C SER A 23 15.52 -12.48 10.38
N LEU A 24 15.66 -12.04 9.13
CA LEU A 24 15.48 -10.66 8.70
C LEU A 24 13.99 -10.26 8.55
N GLY A 25 13.11 -11.25 8.42
CA GLY A 25 11.75 -11.04 7.91
C GLY A 25 11.74 -10.71 6.41
N GLY A 26 10.55 -10.62 5.83
CA GLY A 26 10.36 -10.48 4.38
C GLY A 26 10.84 -9.15 3.82
N LYS A 27 10.32 -8.01 4.31
CA LYS A 27 10.71 -6.68 3.78
C LYS A 27 12.23 -6.47 3.73
N ALA A 28 12.92 -6.83 4.80
CA ALA A 28 14.37 -6.70 4.88
C ALA A 28 15.09 -7.68 3.94
N HIS A 29 14.57 -8.89 3.76
CA HIS A 29 15.09 -9.86 2.81
C HIS A 29 14.94 -9.35 1.36
N GLY A 30 13.76 -8.85 0.98
CA GLY A 30 13.54 -8.22 -0.33
C GLY A 30 14.52 -7.08 -0.61
N LEU A 31 14.77 -6.20 0.38
CA LEU A 31 15.80 -5.16 0.25
C LEU A 31 17.22 -5.71 0.11
N ALA A 32 17.58 -6.78 0.84
CA ALA A 32 18.88 -7.41 0.70
C ALA A 32 19.08 -8.00 -0.71
N VAL A 33 18.04 -8.59 -1.29
CA VAL A 33 18.08 -9.09 -2.68
C VAL A 33 18.29 -7.94 -3.67
N ILE A 34 17.60 -6.81 -3.51
CA ILE A 34 17.83 -5.63 -4.34
C ILE A 34 19.26 -5.10 -4.19
N GLN A 35 19.83 -5.13 -2.98
CA GLN A 35 21.21 -4.70 -2.76
C GLN A 35 22.19 -5.52 -3.60
N ASP A 36 22.02 -6.83 -3.61
CA ASP A 36 22.85 -7.75 -4.38
C ASP A 36 22.65 -7.54 -5.88
N ILE A 37 21.41 -7.34 -6.35
CA ILE A 37 21.09 -7.02 -7.75
C ILE A 37 21.77 -5.72 -8.18
N LEU A 38 21.68 -4.67 -7.36
CA LEU A 38 22.34 -3.39 -7.66
C LEU A 38 23.87 -3.54 -7.69
N ALA A 39 24.45 -4.36 -6.81
CA ALA A 39 25.89 -4.58 -6.79
C ALA A 39 26.40 -5.38 -8.02
N MET A 40 25.58 -6.29 -8.56
CA MET A 40 25.99 -7.21 -9.64
C MET A 40 25.61 -6.72 -11.04
N SER A 41 24.46 -6.08 -11.17
CA SER A 41 23.80 -5.87 -12.46
C SER A 41 23.49 -4.40 -12.77
N TRP A 42 23.60 -3.50 -11.78
CA TRP A 42 23.32 -2.09 -12.00
C TRP A 42 24.57 -1.33 -12.46
N ASP A 43 24.45 -0.71 -13.63
CA ASP A 43 25.49 0.18 -14.15
C ASP A 43 25.28 1.61 -13.64
N ASN A 44 26.12 2.03 -12.70
CA ASN A 44 26.13 3.39 -12.15
C ASN A 44 26.46 4.47 -13.20
N THR A 45 26.98 4.10 -14.39
CA THR A 45 27.28 5.07 -15.45
C THR A 45 26.07 5.40 -16.33
N SER A 46 25.02 4.57 -16.28
CA SER A 46 23.81 4.75 -17.10
C SER A 46 22.97 5.99 -16.72
N PHE A 47 23.10 6.49 -15.49
CA PHE A 47 22.37 7.66 -14.97
C PHE A 47 23.32 8.60 -14.21
N PRO A 48 24.20 9.33 -14.92
CA PRO A 48 25.20 10.17 -14.27
C PRO A 48 24.53 11.26 -13.43
N GLY A 49 24.99 11.42 -12.19
CA GLY A 49 24.50 12.45 -11.27
C GLY A 49 23.30 12.05 -10.41
N ILE A 50 22.75 10.84 -10.56
CA ILE A 50 21.71 10.30 -9.68
C ILE A 50 22.29 9.18 -8.81
N ASP A 51 22.31 9.36 -7.49
CA ASP A 51 22.68 8.28 -6.56
C ASP A 51 21.52 7.29 -6.43
N VAL A 52 21.67 6.10 -7.02
CA VAL A 52 20.69 5.01 -6.95
C VAL A 52 21.15 4.02 -5.90
N SER A 53 20.41 3.95 -4.79
CA SER A 53 20.81 3.11 -3.68
C SER A 53 19.65 2.70 -2.79
N ILE A 54 19.94 1.76 -1.89
CA ILE A 54 19.08 1.51 -0.73
C ILE A 54 19.50 2.50 0.37
N PRO A 55 18.55 3.24 0.99
CA PRO A 55 18.85 4.09 2.13
C PRO A 55 19.47 3.29 3.27
N SER A 56 20.39 3.90 4.01
CA SER A 56 21.10 3.21 5.09
C SER A 56 20.11 2.63 6.08
N LEU A 57 20.27 1.36 6.41
CA LEU A 57 19.35 0.63 7.28
C LEU A 57 20.06 -0.35 8.20
N THR A 58 19.44 -0.56 9.37
CA THR A 58 19.83 -1.59 10.34
C THR A 58 18.61 -2.44 10.68
N VAL A 59 18.75 -3.76 10.60
CA VAL A 59 17.66 -4.71 10.90
C VAL A 59 17.87 -5.35 12.27
N ILE A 60 16.91 -5.18 13.17
CA ILE A 60 16.80 -5.94 14.41
C ILE A 60 16.10 -7.26 14.08
N ARG A 61 16.81 -8.38 14.23
CA ARG A 61 16.34 -9.71 13.81
C ARG A 61 15.35 -10.32 14.80
N THR A 62 14.62 -11.34 14.33
CA THR A 62 13.46 -11.93 15.03
C THR A 62 13.77 -12.55 16.40
N ASP A 63 15.02 -12.94 16.67
CA ASP A 63 15.43 -13.48 17.98
C ASP A 63 15.32 -12.44 19.10
N VAL A 64 15.50 -11.15 18.76
CA VAL A 64 15.32 -10.05 19.71
C VAL A 64 13.86 -9.87 20.09
N PHE A 65 12.93 -10.10 19.14
CA PHE A 65 11.50 -10.07 19.39
C PHE A 65 11.07 -11.21 20.33
N ASP A 66 11.54 -12.43 20.08
CA ASP A 66 11.29 -13.58 20.95
C ASP A 66 11.78 -13.32 22.39
N ALA A 67 13.00 -12.79 22.52
CA ALA A 67 13.58 -12.42 23.81
C ALA A 67 12.77 -11.31 24.50
N PHE A 68 12.30 -10.31 23.75
CA PHE A 68 11.48 -9.21 24.28
C PHE A 68 10.15 -9.73 24.85
N LEU A 69 9.44 -10.60 24.12
CA LEU A 69 8.17 -11.15 24.59
C LEU A 69 8.34 -12.02 25.83
N THR A 70 9.33 -12.92 25.80
CA THR A 70 9.57 -13.89 26.87
C THR A 70 9.98 -13.20 28.17
N ARG A 71 10.94 -12.27 28.12
CA ARG A 71 11.49 -11.60 29.31
C ARG A 71 10.51 -10.66 30.00
N ASN A 72 9.50 -10.19 29.27
CA ASN A 72 8.47 -9.28 29.79
C ASN A 72 7.11 -9.98 30.03
N GLU A 73 7.04 -11.31 29.88
CA GLU A 73 5.81 -12.11 30.00
C GLU A 73 4.63 -11.60 29.14
N LEU A 74 4.94 -10.99 27.98
CA LEU A 74 3.94 -10.28 27.17
C LEU A 74 2.98 -11.21 26.42
N HIS A 75 3.28 -12.50 26.29
CA HIS A 75 2.43 -13.46 25.58
C HIS A 75 0.98 -13.45 26.07
N LYS A 76 0.75 -13.36 27.39
CA LYS A 76 -0.61 -13.32 27.96
C LYS A 76 -1.42 -12.11 27.46
N ILE A 77 -0.77 -10.95 27.33
CA ILE A 77 -1.40 -9.71 26.89
C ILE A 77 -1.54 -9.69 25.36
N ALA A 78 -0.53 -10.17 24.66
CA ALA A 78 -0.48 -10.22 23.21
C ALA A 78 -1.67 -11.00 22.60
N TYR A 79 -1.96 -12.19 23.15
CA TYR A 79 -3.03 -13.07 22.67
C TYR A 79 -4.40 -12.83 23.34
N ALA A 80 -4.47 -11.96 24.36
CA ALA A 80 -5.74 -11.57 24.96
C ALA A 80 -6.61 -10.79 23.96
N ASP A 81 -7.92 -10.90 24.12
CA ASP A 81 -8.90 -10.16 23.34
C ASP A 81 -9.16 -8.77 23.95
N GLU A 82 -8.09 -8.00 24.04
CA GLU A 82 -8.07 -6.65 24.60
C GLU A 82 -7.94 -5.60 23.49
N ASP A 83 -8.24 -4.35 23.81
CA ASP A 83 -8.07 -3.22 22.89
C ASP A 83 -6.60 -3.02 22.48
N ASP A 84 -6.39 -2.57 21.24
CA ASP A 84 -5.06 -2.34 20.68
C ASP A 84 -4.28 -1.30 21.49
N SER A 85 -4.96 -0.30 22.05
CA SER A 85 -4.34 0.71 22.92
C SER A 85 -3.80 0.08 24.21
N TYR A 86 -4.54 -0.85 24.81
CA TYR A 86 -4.11 -1.55 26.03
C TYR A 86 -2.85 -2.37 25.77
N LYS A 87 -2.81 -3.11 24.66
CA LYS A 87 -1.62 -3.87 24.23
C LYS A 87 -0.44 -2.95 23.96
N ALA A 88 -0.67 -1.85 23.22
CA ALA A 88 0.37 -0.87 22.91
C ALA A 88 0.99 -0.29 24.19
N TYR A 89 0.18 0.11 25.18
CA TYR A 89 0.69 0.61 26.46
C TYR A 89 1.46 -0.45 27.25
N ALA A 90 1.04 -1.71 27.24
CA ALA A 90 1.77 -2.80 27.90
C ALA A 90 3.15 -3.00 27.28
N PHE A 91 3.24 -2.99 25.94
CA PHE A 91 4.49 -3.08 25.21
C PHE A 91 5.40 -1.87 25.44
N GLN A 92 4.84 -0.66 25.54
CA GLN A 92 5.62 0.54 25.86
C GLN A 92 6.29 0.46 27.25
N LYS A 93 5.60 -0.13 28.24
CA LYS A 93 6.13 -0.33 29.60
C LYS A 93 7.20 -1.42 29.70
N ALA A 94 7.22 -2.37 28.77
CA ALA A 94 8.18 -3.47 28.75
C ALA A 94 9.62 -2.99 28.46
N ALA A 95 10.61 -3.75 28.93
CA ALA A 95 12.03 -3.45 28.72
C ALA A 95 12.57 -4.15 27.47
N LEU A 96 13.27 -3.41 26.60
CA LEU A 96 14.01 -4.01 25.49
C LEU A 96 15.20 -4.84 26.03
N PRO A 97 15.61 -5.93 25.35
CA PRO A 97 16.77 -6.74 25.75
C PRO A 97 18.03 -5.88 25.94
N ALA A 98 18.75 -6.08 27.05
CA ALA A 98 19.93 -5.27 27.40
C ALA A 98 21.04 -5.33 26.34
N GLU A 99 21.12 -6.45 25.62
CA GLU A 99 22.11 -6.74 24.59
C GLU A 99 22.04 -5.77 23.41
N ILE A 100 20.85 -5.26 23.08
CA ILE A 100 20.66 -4.36 21.93
C ILE A 100 20.73 -2.88 22.31
N LEU A 101 20.61 -2.53 23.60
CA LEU A 101 20.50 -1.13 24.04
C LEU A 101 21.74 -0.32 23.68
N GLY A 102 22.93 -0.91 23.82
CA GLY A 102 24.19 -0.27 23.46
C GLY A 102 24.28 0.03 21.96
N ASP A 103 23.79 -0.88 21.13
CA ASP A 103 23.82 -0.75 19.66
C ASP A 103 22.80 0.29 19.18
N LEU A 104 21.58 0.27 19.73
CA LEU A 104 20.56 1.30 19.46
C LEU A 104 21.02 2.69 19.90
N ARG A 105 21.74 2.80 21.02
CA ARG A 105 22.33 4.07 21.47
C ARG A 105 23.42 4.55 20.52
N ALA A 106 24.33 3.67 20.12
CA ALA A 106 25.41 3.99 19.17
C ALA A 106 24.85 4.41 17.79
N LEU A 107 23.71 3.85 17.39
CA LEU A 107 22.99 4.21 16.17
C LEU A 107 22.51 5.67 16.22
N VAL A 108 21.73 6.04 17.25
CA VAL A 108 21.18 7.41 17.36
C VAL A 108 22.23 8.46 17.71
N GLU A 109 23.39 8.05 18.22
CA GLU A 109 24.53 8.94 18.43
C GLU A 109 25.12 9.43 17.10
N GLN A 110 25.07 8.60 16.05
CA GLN A 110 25.62 8.92 14.74
C GLN A 110 24.56 9.49 13.79
N VAL A 111 23.34 8.97 13.85
CA VAL A 111 22.25 9.36 12.95
C VAL A 111 21.47 10.54 13.54
N HIS A 112 21.36 11.60 12.74
CA HIS A 112 20.62 12.83 13.08
C HIS A 112 19.52 13.15 12.06
N THR A 113 19.34 12.28 11.06
CA THR A 113 18.24 12.35 10.08
C THR A 113 17.05 11.53 10.58
N PRO A 114 15.83 11.82 10.08
CA PRO A 114 14.66 11.02 10.42
C PRO A 114 14.83 9.54 10.10
N LEU A 115 14.23 8.71 10.95
CA LEU A 115 14.27 7.25 10.83
C LEU A 115 12.85 6.70 10.68
N ALA A 116 12.65 5.82 9.71
CA ALA A 116 11.48 4.96 9.61
C ALA A 116 11.76 3.65 10.35
N VAL A 117 10.95 3.38 11.37
CA VAL A 117 10.95 2.12 12.13
C VAL A 117 9.83 1.25 11.58
N ARG A 118 10.20 0.25 10.76
CA ARG A 118 9.26 -0.55 9.95
C ARG A 118 9.23 -2.00 10.43
N SER A 119 8.05 -2.60 10.36
CA SER A 119 7.84 -4.04 10.52
C SER A 119 8.45 -4.83 9.35
N SER A 120 9.07 -5.97 9.65
CA SER A 120 9.51 -6.98 8.69
C SER A 120 9.12 -8.34 9.25
N SER A 121 7.91 -8.79 8.92
CA SER A 121 7.34 -10.02 9.45
C SER A 121 7.94 -11.25 8.77
N LEU A 122 7.91 -12.41 9.42
CA LEU A 122 8.49 -13.63 8.83
C LEU A 122 7.63 -14.17 7.70
N LEU A 123 6.31 -13.97 7.79
CA LEU A 123 5.35 -14.43 6.79
C LEU A 123 5.20 -13.47 5.61
N GLU A 124 5.83 -12.29 5.65
CA GLU A 124 5.63 -11.22 4.65
C GLU A 124 5.98 -11.57 3.21
N ASP A 125 6.95 -12.46 3.03
CA ASP A 125 7.51 -12.85 1.73
C ASP A 125 7.15 -14.27 1.31
N ALA A 126 6.18 -14.91 1.98
CA ALA A 126 5.62 -16.14 1.46
C ALA A 126 4.98 -15.82 0.09
N LEU A 127 5.58 -16.30 -1.01
CA LEU A 127 5.14 -16.07 -2.39
C LEU A 127 3.65 -16.37 -2.61
N SER A 128 3.03 -17.20 -1.75
CA SER A 128 1.62 -17.57 -1.77
C SER A 128 0.71 -16.72 -0.88
N GLU A 129 1.22 -15.98 0.11
CA GLU A 129 0.41 -15.24 1.09
C GLU A 129 1.08 -13.91 1.59
N PRO A 130 1.26 -12.87 0.74
CA PRO A 130 1.90 -11.61 1.17
C PRO A 130 1.16 -10.79 2.25
N PHE A 131 1.74 -10.68 3.46
CA PHE A 131 1.25 -9.87 4.62
C PHE A 131 1.47 -8.34 4.46
N ALA A 132 1.15 -7.79 3.29
CA ALA A 132 1.48 -6.40 2.98
C ALA A 132 0.55 -5.40 3.68
N GLY A 133 1.12 -4.48 4.46
CA GLY A 133 0.37 -3.37 5.07
C GLY A 133 -0.46 -3.72 6.29
N VAL A 134 -0.20 -4.90 6.84
CA VAL A 134 -0.88 -5.41 8.03
C VAL A 134 -0.29 -4.78 9.29
N TYR A 135 1.00 -4.44 9.25
CA TYR A 135 1.77 -4.00 10.41
C TYR A 135 2.18 -2.54 10.30
N GLU A 136 2.10 -1.84 11.42
CA GLU A 136 2.38 -0.40 11.52
C GLU A 136 3.86 -0.05 11.27
N THR A 137 4.09 1.18 10.81
CA THR A 137 5.42 1.81 10.69
C THR A 137 5.42 3.11 11.47
N LYS A 138 6.47 3.36 12.28
CA LYS A 138 6.60 4.63 13.01
C LYS A 138 7.81 5.41 12.53
N MET A 139 7.58 6.62 12.02
CA MET A 139 8.65 7.54 11.66
C MET A 139 8.98 8.46 12.83
N ILE A 140 10.26 8.64 13.13
CA ILE A 140 10.76 9.53 14.16
C ILE A 140 11.67 10.61 13.55
N PRO A 141 11.63 11.86 14.05
CA PRO A 141 12.39 12.96 13.45
C PRO A 141 13.88 12.88 13.78
N ASN A 142 14.21 12.28 14.93
CA ASN A 142 15.58 11.97 15.35
C ASN A 142 16.54 13.19 15.29
N ASN A 143 16.00 14.40 15.50
CA ASN A 143 16.71 15.68 15.46
C ASN A 143 16.84 16.35 16.84
N GLN A 144 16.51 15.62 17.92
CA GLN A 144 16.61 16.14 19.29
C GLN A 144 18.08 16.36 19.66
N PRO A 145 18.44 17.44 20.38
CA PRO A 145 19.83 17.67 20.79
C PRO A 145 20.39 16.54 21.68
N SER A 146 19.55 15.99 22.56
CA SER A 146 19.95 14.93 23.50
C SER A 146 19.92 13.56 22.83
N VAL A 147 21.05 12.84 22.91
CA VAL A 147 21.14 11.42 22.51
C VAL A 147 20.16 10.56 23.31
N ASP A 148 19.93 10.87 24.59
CA ASP A 148 18.99 10.12 25.44
C ASP A 148 17.55 10.26 24.95
N GLU A 149 17.16 11.45 24.49
CA GLU A 149 15.84 11.67 23.92
C GLU A 149 15.66 10.92 22.61
N ARG A 150 16.66 10.97 21.72
CA ARG A 150 16.64 10.22 20.44
C ARG A 150 16.56 8.72 20.69
N PHE A 151 17.37 8.21 21.63
CA PHE A 151 17.37 6.81 22.04
C PHE A 151 16.02 6.38 22.60
N ARG A 152 15.41 7.21 23.45
CA ARG A 152 14.08 6.93 24.02
C ARG A 152 13.03 6.82 22.91
N ARG A 153 12.98 7.78 21.98
CA ARG A 153 12.01 7.78 20.87
C ARG A 153 12.20 6.58 19.94
N LEU A 154 13.45 6.22 19.64
CA LEU A 154 13.75 5.01 18.87
C LEU A 154 13.26 3.75 19.59
N SER A 155 13.53 3.65 20.90
CA SER A 155 13.09 2.51 21.71
C SER A 155 11.56 2.41 21.76
N GLU A 156 10.86 3.54 21.93
CA GLU A 156 9.40 3.61 21.89
C GLU A 156 8.83 3.19 20.53
N ALA A 157 9.46 3.62 19.43
CA ALA A 157 9.08 3.23 18.08
C ALA A 157 9.26 1.73 17.83
N VAL A 158 10.38 1.13 18.27
CA VAL A 158 10.60 -0.33 18.17
C VAL A 158 9.54 -1.10 18.94
N LYS A 159 9.23 -0.68 20.19
CA LYS A 159 8.18 -1.31 21.01
C LYS A 159 6.80 -1.18 20.38
N PHE A 160 6.50 -0.04 19.75
CA PHE A 160 5.24 0.15 19.04
C PHE A 160 5.10 -0.81 17.85
N VAL A 161 6.16 -0.99 17.05
CA VAL A 161 6.16 -1.97 15.95
C VAL A 161 6.02 -3.41 16.45
N TYR A 162 6.63 -3.76 17.59
CA TYR A 162 6.38 -5.06 18.22
C TYR A 162 4.94 -5.23 18.70
N ALA A 163 4.32 -4.17 19.23
CA ALA A 163 2.92 -4.20 19.66
C ALA A 163 1.96 -4.39 18.48
N SER A 164 2.25 -3.76 17.34
CA SER A 164 1.38 -3.81 16.16
C SER A 164 1.23 -5.20 15.54
N THR A 165 2.14 -6.13 15.88
CA THR A 165 2.03 -7.56 15.51
C THR A 165 0.76 -8.20 16.11
N PHE A 166 0.25 -7.67 17.23
CA PHE A 166 -0.87 -8.23 17.98
C PHE A 166 -2.13 -7.37 17.93
N PHE A 167 -2.14 -6.33 17.10
CA PHE A 167 -3.32 -5.50 16.88
C PHE A 167 -4.42 -6.28 16.17
N ARG A 168 -5.66 -5.80 16.29
CA ARG A 168 -6.83 -6.46 15.73
C ARG A 168 -6.70 -6.66 14.22
N SER A 169 -6.26 -5.64 13.49
CA SER A 169 -6.02 -5.70 12.04
C SER A 169 -5.06 -6.83 11.65
N ALA A 170 -3.96 -6.99 12.40
CA ALA A 170 -2.98 -8.05 12.19
C ALA A 170 -3.52 -9.44 12.53
N ARG A 171 -4.22 -9.58 13.65
CA ARG A 171 -4.84 -10.86 14.06
C ARG A 171 -5.90 -11.32 13.07
N ASP A 172 -6.76 -10.40 12.62
CA ASP A 172 -7.84 -10.71 11.67
C ASP A 172 -7.27 -11.09 10.30
N TYR A 173 -6.14 -10.50 9.90
CA TYR A 173 -5.41 -10.92 8.72
C TYR A 173 -4.84 -12.34 8.87
N VAL A 174 -4.12 -12.65 9.96
CA VAL A 174 -3.56 -14.00 10.20
C VAL A 174 -4.67 -15.05 10.26
N ARG A 175 -5.83 -14.74 10.86
CA ARG A 175 -6.99 -15.65 10.89
C ARG A 175 -7.56 -15.97 9.51
N ALA A 176 -7.36 -15.08 8.54
CA ALA A 176 -7.77 -15.30 7.17
C ALA A 176 -6.81 -16.19 6.38
N THR A 177 -5.59 -16.42 6.89
CA THR A 177 -4.60 -17.29 6.27
C THR A 177 -4.60 -18.68 6.92
N SER A 178 -3.80 -19.58 6.35
CA SER A 178 -3.57 -20.92 6.93
C SER A 178 -2.67 -20.90 8.17
N HIS A 179 -2.13 -19.73 8.53
CA HIS A 179 -1.15 -19.55 9.60
C HIS A 179 -1.81 -19.26 10.94
N ARG A 180 -1.07 -19.50 12.04
CA ARG A 180 -1.50 -19.12 13.38
C ARG A 180 -0.75 -17.88 13.84
N THR A 181 -1.36 -17.09 14.71
CA THR A 181 -0.76 -15.86 15.24
C THR A 181 0.52 -16.14 16.04
N GLU A 182 0.67 -17.35 16.59
CA GLU A 182 1.87 -17.79 17.29
C GLU A 182 3.06 -18.09 16.37
N ASP A 183 2.81 -18.31 15.08
CA ASP A 183 3.86 -18.61 14.10
C ASP A 183 4.52 -17.32 13.56
N GLU A 184 3.89 -16.16 13.81
CA GLU A 184 4.38 -14.85 13.36
C GLU A 184 5.52 -14.32 14.24
N LYS A 185 6.60 -13.85 13.58
CA LYS A 185 7.75 -13.24 14.25
C LYS A 185 8.13 -11.95 13.56
N MET A 186 8.44 -10.94 14.36
CA MET A 186 8.68 -9.59 13.86
C MET A 186 10.16 -9.22 13.93
N ALA A 187 10.78 -8.98 12.78
CA ALA A 187 12.00 -8.20 12.70
C ALA A 187 11.65 -6.70 12.52
N VAL A 188 12.57 -5.81 12.86
CA VAL A 188 12.36 -4.36 12.77
C VAL A 188 13.45 -3.73 11.92
N ILE A 189 13.05 -2.99 10.90
CA ILE A 189 13.95 -2.24 10.02
C ILE A 189 14.02 -0.81 10.56
N LEU A 190 15.24 -0.36 10.87
CA LEU A 190 15.57 1.02 11.19
C LEU A 190 16.20 1.64 9.94
N GLN A 191 15.43 2.40 9.17
CA GLN A 191 15.86 2.92 7.86
C GLN A 191 15.89 4.45 7.86
N GLU A 192 16.92 5.04 7.27
CA GLU A 192 16.97 6.46 6.96
C GLU A 192 15.79 6.86 6.06
N VAL A 193 15.03 7.90 6.45
CA VAL A 193 13.97 8.43 5.58
C VAL A 193 14.62 9.20 4.43
N VAL A 194 14.27 8.85 3.20
CA VAL A 194 14.70 9.61 2.01
C VAL A 194 13.95 10.93 2.00
N GLY A 195 14.70 12.03 2.00
CA GLY A 195 14.14 13.37 1.98
C GLY A 195 15.20 14.41 2.26
N SER A 196 14.77 15.66 2.35
CA SER A 196 15.63 16.76 2.79
C SER A 196 14.85 17.72 3.68
N PRO A 197 15.51 18.38 4.65
CA PRO A 197 14.85 19.31 5.55
C PRO A 197 14.48 20.60 4.82
N VAL A 198 13.28 21.12 5.07
CA VAL A 198 12.84 22.47 4.69
C VAL A 198 11.97 23.03 5.81
N GLY A 199 12.39 24.15 6.41
CA GLY A 199 11.74 24.69 7.59
C GLY A 199 11.61 23.64 8.69
N ASP A 200 10.38 23.44 9.18
CA ASP A 200 10.04 22.44 10.20
C ASP A 200 9.58 21.09 9.60
N ARG A 201 9.84 20.84 8.32
CA ARG A 201 9.39 19.64 7.60
C ARG A 201 10.57 18.86 7.01
N PHE A 202 10.44 17.54 6.93
CA PHE A 202 11.37 16.67 6.20
C PHE A 202 10.60 15.69 5.33
N TYR A 203 10.82 15.74 4.02
CA TYR A 203 10.13 14.89 3.06
C TYR A 203 10.89 14.83 1.71
N PRO A 204 10.64 13.79 0.88
CA PRO A 204 11.21 13.72 -0.47
C PRO A 204 10.45 14.60 -1.46
N ASN A 205 11.11 14.96 -2.56
CA ASN A 205 10.44 15.66 -3.67
C ASN A 205 9.36 14.76 -4.29
N VAL A 206 9.65 13.47 -4.41
CA VAL A 206 8.75 12.47 -4.99
C VAL A 206 8.83 11.18 -4.20
N SER A 207 7.68 10.57 -3.94
CA SER A 207 7.56 9.15 -3.61
C SER A 207 6.81 8.44 -4.72
N GLY A 208 7.07 7.16 -4.92
CA GLY A 208 6.43 6.40 -5.97
C GLY A 208 6.33 4.91 -5.71
N VAL A 209 5.35 4.29 -6.37
CA VAL A 209 5.18 2.84 -6.45
C VAL A 209 5.18 2.48 -7.93
N ALA A 210 6.13 1.64 -8.32
CA ALA A 210 6.34 1.22 -9.70
C ALA A 210 6.12 -0.28 -9.83
N ARG A 211 5.33 -0.69 -10.82
CA ARG A 211 5.01 -2.09 -11.11
C ARG A 211 5.37 -2.39 -12.56
N SER A 212 6.10 -3.49 -12.77
CA SER A 212 6.42 -3.95 -14.13
C SER A 212 5.23 -4.60 -14.83
N TYR A 213 4.14 -4.90 -14.11
CA TYR A 213 2.91 -5.42 -14.68
C TYR A 213 1.70 -4.62 -14.18
N ASN A 214 0.85 -4.16 -15.10
CA ASN A 214 -0.37 -3.42 -14.81
C ASN A 214 -1.60 -4.26 -15.17
N PHE A 215 -2.32 -4.73 -14.17
CA PHE A 215 -3.57 -5.47 -14.36
C PHE A 215 -4.70 -4.63 -14.97
N TYR A 216 -4.56 -3.29 -14.99
CA TYR A 216 -5.54 -2.35 -15.51
C TYR A 216 -4.90 -1.40 -16.52
N ALA A 217 -4.23 -1.96 -17.53
CA ALA A 217 -3.66 -1.17 -18.60
C ALA A 217 -4.76 -0.35 -19.31
N MET A 218 -4.53 0.97 -19.45
CA MET A 218 -5.50 1.89 -20.03
C MET A 218 -5.04 2.41 -21.40
N GLY A 219 -6.02 2.71 -22.26
CA GLY A 219 -5.76 3.30 -23.57
C GLY A 219 -5.01 2.35 -24.50
N ARG A 220 -3.77 2.70 -24.88
CA ARG A 220 -2.91 1.89 -25.74
C ARG A 220 -1.89 1.03 -24.97
N ALA A 221 -1.80 1.19 -23.65
CA ALA A 221 -0.87 0.42 -22.84
C ALA A 221 -1.34 -1.04 -22.75
N ARG A 222 -0.38 -1.95 -22.73
CA ARG A 222 -0.57 -3.37 -22.42
C ARG A 222 -0.22 -3.63 -20.96
N PRO A 223 -0.69 -4.74 -20.36
CA PRO A 223 -0.31 -5.09 -18.99
C PRO A 223 1.20 -5.11 -18.75
N GLU A 224 1.98 -5.60 -19.71
CA GLU A 224 3.44 -5.67 -19.63
C GLU A 224 4.14 -4.31 -19.74
N ASP A 225 3.41 -3.26 -20.12
CA ASP A 225 3.96 -1.90 -20.18
C ASP A 225 4.01 -1.23 -18.79
N GLY A 226 3.54 -1.91 -17.74
CA GLY A 226 3.67 -1.50 -16.34
C GLY A 226 2.83 -0.29 -15.93
N VAL A 227 2.94 0.10 -14.66
CA VAL A 227 2.29 1.27 -14.08
C VAL A 227 3.15 1.90 -12.99
N VAL A 228 3.18 3.22 -12.95
CA VAL A 228 3.87 4.00 -11.90
C VAL A 228 2.89 5.00 -11.31
N SER A 229 2.79 5.03 -9.99
CA SER A 229 2.07 6.04 -9.22
C SER A 229 3.06 6.94 -8.51
N LEU A 230 2.89 8.26 -8.61
CA LEU A 230 3.75 9.28 -8.02
C LEU A 230 2.96 10.19 -7.08
N ALA A 231 3.60 10.59 -5.99
CA ALA A 231 3.08 11.58 -5.05
C ALA A 231 4.20 12.51 -4.56
N LEU A 232 3.82 13.72 -4.18
CA LEU A 232 4.67 14.62 -3.40
C LEU A 232 4.69 14.17 -1.93
N GLY A 233 5.86 14.27 -1.29
CA GLY A 233 6.03 13.95 0.12
C GLY A 233 6.22 12.46 0.37
N LEU A 234 6.03 12.05 1.62
CA LEU A 234 6.21 10.66 2.04
C LEU A 234 5.24 9.72 1.30
N GLY A 235 5.69 8.49 1.03
CA GLY A 235 4.92 7.47 0.29
C GLY A 235 3.60 7.06 0.94
N LYS A 236 3.34 7.47 2.18
CA LYS A 236 2.08 7.24 2.91
C LYS A 236 0.85 7.68 2.09
N THR A 237 0.97 8.74 1.29
CA THR A 237 -0.11 9.17 0.38
C THR A 237 -0.55 8.06 -0.58
N ILE A 238 0.40 7.35 -1.20
CA ILE A 238 0.08 6.29 -2.17
C ILE A 238 -0.41 5.05 -1.43
N VAL A 239 0.29 4.68 -0.36
CA VAL A 239 0.01 3.50 0.47
C VAL A 239 -1.39 3.52 1.08
N ASP A 240 -1.79 4.66 1.65
CA ASP A 240 -3.12 4.88 2.26
C ASP A 240 -4.22 5.07 1.19
N GLY A 241 -3.88 4.99 -0.11
CA GLY A 241 -4.81 5.14 -1.21
C GLY A 241 -5.29 6.57 -1.45
N GLY A 242 -4.49 7.57 -1.06
CA GLY A 242 -4.73 8.97 -1.38
C GLY A 242 -4.63 9.28 -2.87
N LYS A 243 -4.85 10.56 -3.21
CA LYS A 243 -4.75 11.06 -4.60
C LYS A 243 -3.28 11.05 -5.03
N CYS A 244 -2.98 10.41 -6.16
CA CYS A 244 -1.64 10.33 -6.74
C CYS A 244 -1.70 10.44 -8.27
N TRP A 245 -0.58 10.77 -8.90
CA TRP A 245 -0.48 10.80 -10.36
C TRP A 245 -0.02 9.44 -10.89
N THR A 246 -0.86 8.78 -11.68
CA THR A 246 -0.58 7.44 -12.21
C THR A 246 -0.29 7.51 -13.71
N TYR A 247 0.67 6.74 -14.21
CA TYR A 247 0.97 6.70 -15.64
C TYR A 247 1.61 5.36 -16.04
N SER A 248 1.63 5.05 -17.35
CA SER A 248 2.37 3.90 -17.87
C SER A 248 3.81 4.31 -18.19
N PRO A 249 4.83 3.63 -17.66
CA PRO A 249 6.22 3.98 -17.92
C PRO A 249 6.62 3.87 -19.41
N ALA A 250 5.94 3.03 -20.20
CA ALA A 250 6.12 3.00 -21.66
C ALA A 250 5.59 4.28 -22.36
N TYR A 251 4.63 4.97 -21.75
CA TYR A 251 3.96 6.15 -22.29
C TYR A 251 3.90 7.30 -21.26
N PRO A 252 5.05 7.83 -20.78
CA PRO A 252 5.12 8.76 -19.64
C PRO A 252 4.46 10.12 -19.87
N THR A 253 4.29 10.53 -21.12
CA THR A 253 3.69 11.83 -21.46
C THR A 253 2.18 11.76 -21.67
N ILE A 254 1.59 10.56 -21.66
CA ILE A 254 0.15 10.38 -21.78
C ILE A 254 -0.46 10.50 -20.38
N ALA A 255 -1.17 11.60 -20.15
CA ALA A 255 -1.90 11.81 -18.90
C ALA A 255 -3.02 10.77 -18.74
N PRO A 256 -3.42 10.44 -17.50
CA PRO A 256 -4.64 9.69 -17.26
C PRO A 256 -5.85 10.30 -17.96
N PRO A 257 -6.83 9.46 -18.38
CA PRO A 257 -8.04 9.95 -19.01
C PRO A 257 -8.94 10.66 -17.98
N TYR A 258 -8.89 11.99 -17.95
CA TYR A 258 -9.85 12.83 -17.23
C TYR A 258 -10.94 13.35 -18.19
N ARG A 259 -12.19 13.48 -17.73
CA ARG A 259 -13.30 13.99 -18.56
C ARG A 259 -13.18 15.49 -18.81
N SER A 260 -12.52 16.23 -17.92
CA SER A 260 -12.28 17.67 -18.05
C SER A 260 -11.05 18.12 -17.26
N SER A 261 -10.52 19.31 -17.58
CA SER A 261 -9.45 19.96 -16.80
C SER A 261 -9.86 20.23 -15.35
N VAL A 262 -11.14 20.56 -15.11
CA VAL A 262 -11.68 20.80 -13.77
C VAL A 262 -11.66 19.51 -12.93
N GLU A 263 -11.98 18.36 -13.54
CA GLU A 263 -11.89 17.07 -12.86
C GLU A 263 -10.43 16.74 -12.52
N LEU A 264 -9.49 16.99 -13.44
CA LEU A 264 -8.07 16.79 -13.21
C LEU A 264 -7.59 17.57 -11.96
N VAL A 265 -7.95 18.86 -11.84
CA VAL A 265 -7.61 19.68 -10.66
C VAL A 265 -8.18 19.08 -9.38
N LYS A 266 -9.41 18.55 -9.41
CA LYS A 266 -10.06 17.94 -8.23
C LYS A 266 -9.47 16.58 -7.86
N SER A 267 -9.00 15.82 -8.84
CA SER A 267 -8.52 14.45 -8.67
C SER A 267 -7.02 14.36 -8.38
N THR A 268 -6.28 15.47 -8.50
CA THR A 268 -4.85 15.52 -8.16
C THR A 268 -4.62 15.80 -6.68
N GLN A 269 -3.42 15.44 -6.22
CA GLN A 269 -3.01 15.60 -4.83
C GLN A 269 -3.01 17.07 -4.40
N SER A 270 -3.64 17.38 -3.26
CA SER A 270 -3.71 18.73 -2.67
C SER A 270 -2.96 18.87 -1.35
N THR A 271 -2.66 17.75 -0.68
CA THR A 271 -1.94 17.68 0.59
C THR A 271 -0.85 16.62 0.51
N PHE A 272 0.18 16.73 1.35
CA PHE A 272 1.29 15.78 1.38
C PHE A 272 1.74 15.50 2.82
N TRP A 273 2.30 14.31 3.05
CA TRP A 273 2.85 13.92 4.33
C TRP A 273 4.34 14.30 4.45
N ALA A 274 4.74 14.79 5.62
CA ALA A 274 6.12 15.05 5.98
C ALA A 274 6.42 14.62 7.43
N VAL A 275 7.69 14.39 7.74
CA VAL A 275 8.14 14.23 9.14
C VAL A 275 8.28 15.61 9.77
N ASN A 276 7.68 15.79 10.95
CA ASN A 276 7.76 17.02 11.74
C ASN A 276 9.15 17.18 12.36
N MET A 277 9.90 18.17 11.89
CA MET A 277 11.22 18.55 12.41
C MET A 277 11.15 19.71 13.41
N GLY A 278 10.00 20.35 13.56
CA GLY A 278 9.80 21.50 14.43
C GLY A 278 9.55 21.12 15.89
N LYS A 279 8.59 21.81 16.51
CA LYS A 279 8.23 21.57 17.91
C LYS A 279 7.72 20.14 18.09
N PRO A 280 8.24 19.38 19.09
CA PRO A 280 7.72 18.05 19.39
C PRO A 280 6.22 18.09 19.66
N PRO A 281 5.46 17.11 19.12
CA PRO A 281 4.03 16.95 19.36
C PRO A 281 3.75 16.64 20.84
N ALA A 282 2.47 16.56 21.20
CA ALA A 282 2.08 15.95 22.46
C ALA A 282 2.56 14.49 22.50
N TYR A 283 3.09 14.07 23.65
CA TYR A 283 3.62 12.72 23.82
C TYR A 283 2.52 11.68 23.65
N ASP A 284 2.67 10.84 22.62
CA ASP A 284 1.72 9.78 22.29
C ASP A 284 2.45 8.59 21.64
N PRO A 285 3.13 7.75 22.44
CA PRO A 285 4.02 6.71 21.93
C PRO A 285 3.25 5.58 21.20
N ILE A 286 1.94 5.51 21.38
CA ILE A 286 1.07 4.49 20.75
C ILE A 286 0.41 4.99 19.46
N ASN A 287 0.62 6.25 19.08
CA ASN A 287 0.13 6.79 17.82
C ASN A 287 1.20 6.65 16.72
N GLU A 288 0.85 5.98 15.62
CA GLU A 288 1.67 5.82 14.42
C GLU A 288 2.14 7.19 13.87
N ARG A 289 1.23 8.17 13.90
CA ARG A 289 1.38 9.47 13.25
C ARG A 289 1.90 10.56 14.17
N GLU A 290 2.37 10.21 15.38
CA GLU A 290 2.84 11.17 16.39
C GLU A 290 3.73 12.27 15.79
N TYR A 291 4.69 11.89 14.94
CA TYR A 291 5.64 12.81 14.32
C TYR A 291 5.38 13.12 12.85
N LEU A 292 4.20 12.80 12.33
CA LEU A 292 3.82 13.10 10.95
C LEU A 292 2.93 14.34 10.89
N VAL A 293 3.15 15.18 9.88
CA VAL A 293 2.35 16.37 9.61
C VAL A 293 1.88 16.37 8.16
N GLU A 294 0.70 16.92 7.93
CA GLU A 294 0.19 17.20 6.58
C GLU A 294 0.48 18.64 6.19
N GLY A 295 1.11 18.82 5.03
CA GLY A 295 1.30 20.12 4.38
C GLY A 295 0.37 20.28 3.17
N THR A 296 0.16 21.53 2.76
CA THR A 296 -0.64 21.91 1.57
C THR A 296 0.25 22.16 0.36
N LEU A 297 -0.30 22.23 -0.85
CA LEU A 297 0.50 22.63 -2.02
C LEU A 297 1.12 24.03 -1.88
N GLN A 298 0.51 24.93 -1.11
CA GLN A 298 1.09 26.23 -0.82
C GLN A 298 2.38 26.08 0.00
N ASP A 299 2.36 25.26 1.05
CA ASP A 299 3.56 24.95 1.84
C ASP A 299 4.68 24.40 0.95
N ALA A 300 4.35 23.48 0.03
CA ALA A 300 5.33 22.89 -0.88
C ALA A 300 5.87 23.89 -1.92
N GLU A 301 5.08 24.89 -2.29
CA GLU A 301 5.51 25.97 -3.17
C GLU A 301 6.49 26.91 -2.46
N GLU A 302 6.17 27.29 -1.22
CA GLU A 302 7.06 28.07 -0.34
C GLU A 302 8.37 27.31 -0.05
N ASP A 303 8.29 25.98 0.10
CA ASP A 303 9.43 25.09 0.27
C ASP A 303 10.26 24.91 -1.02
N GLY A 304 9.83 25.47 -2.16
CA GLY A 304 10.51 25.37 -3.45
C GLY A 304 10.48 23.97 -4.08
N ARG A 305 9.57 23.10 -3.64
CA ARG A 305 9.55 21.66 -4.03
C ARG A 305 8.73 21.35 -5.27
N LEU A 306 7.94 22.32 -5.74
CA LEU A 306 7.00 22.12 -6.85
C LEU A 306 7.61 22.22 -8.25
N GLN A 307 8.86 22.69 -8.37
CA GLN A 307 9.47 23.06 -9.64
C GLN A 307 9.30 21.99 -10.72
N TYR A 308 9.67 20.74 -10.49
CA TYR A 308 9.61 19.68 -11.51
C TYR A 308 8.29 18.89 -11.55
N ILE A 309 7.42 19.08 -10.55
CA ILE A 309 6.29 18.18 -10.32
C ILE A 309 4.92 18.85 -10.52
N ALA A 310 4.87 20.18 -10.52
CA ALA A 310 3.63 20.93 -10.64
C ALA A 310 3.51 21.63 -12.00
N SER A 311 2.27 21.73 -12.44
CA SER A 311 1.81 22.64 -13.49
C SER A 311 0.85 23.67 -12.91
N THR A 312 0.69 24.77 -13.62
CA THR A 312 -0.26 25.83 -13.29
C THR A 312 -1.46 25.76 -14.21
N TYR A 313 -2.65 25.59 -13.64
CA TYR A 313 -3.93 25.65 -14.33
C TYR A 313 -4.54 27.04 -14.23
N ASP A 314 -4.94 27.60 -15.37
CA ASP A 314 -5.68 28.86 -15.47
C ASP A 314 -7.15 28.58 -15.83
N PRO A 315 -8.09 28.79 -14.89
CA PRO A 315 -9.51 28.59 -15.14
C PRO A 315 -10.09 29.50 -16.23
N ALA A 316 -9.49 30.68 -16.49
CA ALA A 316 -10.02 31.63 -17.47
C ALA A 316 -9.75 31.19 -18.91
N SER A 317 -8.60 30.54 -19.14
CA SER A 317 -8.19 30.05 -20.47
C SER A 317 -8.34 28.53 -20.64
N ASP A 318 -8.80 27.83 -19.61
CA ASP A 318 -8.83 26.36 -19.51
C ASP A 318 -7.49 25.72 -19.94
N SER A 319 -6.39 26.38 -19.60
CA SER A 319 -5.06 25.99 -20.05
C SER A 319 -4.18 25.55 -18.89
N ARG A 320 -3.29 24.59 -19.16
CA ARG A 320 -2.29 24.10 -18.21
C ARG A 320 -0.90 24.40 -18.75
N THR A 321 -0.11 25.12 -17.95
CA THR A 321 1.28 25.44 -18.28
C THR A 321 2.21 24.73 -17.29
N PRO A 322 3.21 23.96 -17.75
CA PRO A 322 4.18 23.33 -16.86
C PRO A 322 4.94 24.34 -15.99
N GLY A 323 5.19 23.98 -14.74
CA GLY A 323 5.87 24.81 -13.74
C GLY A 323 4.95 25.73 -12.92
N THR A 324 5.58 26.51 -12.05
CA THR A 324 4.91 27.37 -11.04
C THR A 324 5.02 28.88 -11.33
N SER A 325 5.65 29.27 -12.43
CA SER A 325 5.97 30.68 -12.73
C SER A 325 4.75 31.54 -13.06
N ARG A 326 3.62 30.94 -13.48
CA ARG A 326 2.36 31.64 -13.76
C ARG A 326 1.49 31.73 -12.52
N VAL A 327 0.58 32.70 -12.50
CA VAL A 327 -0.49 32.77 -11.49
C VAL A 327 -1.60 31.80 -11.89
N GLY A 328 -2.07 30.98 -10.95
CA GLY A 328 -3.15 30.02 -11.19
C GLY A 328 -3.18 28.92 -10.13
N ILE A 329 -4.02 27.90 -10.37
CA ILE A 329 -4.18 26.76 -9.46
C ILE A 329 -3.06 25.76 -9.70
N ARG A 330 -2.39 25.33 -8.62
CA ARG A 330 -1.32 24.32 -8.71
C ARG A 330 -1.92 22.92 -8.89
N VAL A 331 -1.34 22.17 -9.83
CA VAL A 331 -1.75 20.82 -10.17
C VAL A 331 -0.51 19.93 -10.20
N LEU A 332 -0.50 18.86 -9.41
CA LEU A 332 0.58 17.88 -9.44
C LEU A 332 0.37 16.89 -10.59
N ASP A 333 1.03 17.13 -11.71
CA ASP A 333 0.96 16.30 -12.92
C ASP A 333 2.31 15.72 -13.35
N PHE A 334 3.39 16.05 -12.65
CA PHE A 334 4.75 15.57 -12.88
C PHE A 334 5.25 15.76 -14.31
N SER A 335 4.61 16.64 -15.09
CA SER A 335 4.82 16.74 -16.54
C SER A 335 6.26 17.11 -16.90
N MET A 336 6.87 18.04 -16.16
CA MET A 336 8.26 18.41 -16.37
C MET A 336 9.23 17.30 -15.98
N LEU A 337 8.99 16.60 -14.87
CA LEU A 337 9.79 15.44 -14.47
C LEU A 337 9.76 14.33 -15.51
N LEU A 338 8.56 14.02 -16.03
CA LEU A 338 8.34 12.94 -17.00
C LEU A 338 8.86 13.29 -18.41
N ALA A 339 8.97 14.58 -18.73
CA ALA A 339 9.54 15.06 -19.99
C ALA A 339 11.04 15.44 -19.89
N SER A 340 11.60 15.51 -18.68
CA SER A 340 12.97 15.99 -18.46
C SER A 340 14.01 15.02 -19.03
N ARG A 341 15.01 15.59 -19.71
CA ARG A 341 16.22 14.86 -20.13
C ARG A 341 17.37 14.98 -19.14
N GLU A 342 17.36 16.02 -18.32
CA GLU A 342 18.40 16.28 -17.30
C GLU A 342 18.21 15.39 -16.08
N LEU A 343 16.95 15.14 -15.69
CA LEU A 343 16.56 14.20 -14.65
C LEU A 343 15.63 13.14 -15.26
N PRO A 344 16.19 12.12 -15.96
CA PRO A 344 15.39 11.15 -16.73
C PRO A 344 14.75 10.09 -15.82
N VAL A 345 13.92 10.51 -14.86
CA VAL A 345 13.35 9.66 -13.81
C VAL A 345 12.53 8.50 -14.38
N ASN A 346 11.75 8.72 -15.43
CA ASN A 346 10.99 7.63 -16.03
C ASN A 346 11.91 6.55 -16.63
N GLN A 347 13.00 6.95 -17.29
CA GLN A 347 13.95 6.01 -17.86
C GLN A 347 14.68 5.24 -16.75
N LEU A 348 15.02 5.93 -15.65
CA LEU A 348 15.59 5.33 -14.45
C LEU A 348 14.66 4.25 -13.88
N VAL A 349 13.39 4.56 -13.63
CA VAL A 349 12.39 3.62 -13.10
C VAL A 349 12.21 2.42 -14.03
N ARG A 350 12.14 2.64 -15.35
CA ARG A 350 12.04 1.54 -16.33
C ARG A 350 13.22 0.59 -16.28
N ASN A 351 14.43 1.13 -16.26
CA ASN A 351 15.65 0.32 -16.23
C ASN A 351 15.74 -0.47 -14.92
N ILE A 352 15.44 0.18 -13.79
CA ILE A 352 15.38 -0.45 -12.47
C ILE A 352 14.40 -1.63 -12.47
N LEU A 353 13.16 -1.42 -12.94
CA LEU A 353 12.15 -2.46 -12.97
C LEU A 353 12.58 -3.62 -13.87
N ALA A 354 13.17 -3.33 -15.03
CA ALA A 354 13.64 -4.36 -15.96
C ALA A 354 14.75 -5.22 -15.33
N VAL A 355 15.80 -4.59 -14.80
CA VAL A 355 16.95 -5.29 -14.18
C VAL A 355 16.50 -6.13 -13.00
N CYS A 356 15.63 -5.59 -12.14
CA CYS A 356 15.17 -6.29 -10.96
C CYS A 356 14.19 -7.42 -11.31
N ALA A 357 13.26 -7.22 -12.24
CA ALA A 357 12.33 -8.27 -12.69
C ALA A 357 13.05 -9.42 -13.40
N GLU A 358 14.07 -9.11 -14.22
CA GLU A 358 14.92 -10.13 -14.87
C GLU A 358 15.71 -10.94 -13.84
N SER A 359 16.33 -10.28 -12.87
CA SER A 359 17.12 -10.95 -11.83
C SER A 359 16.28 -11.82 -10.90
N VAL A 360 15.03 -11.43 -10.64
CA VAL A 360 14.07 -12.16 -9.80
C VAL A 360 13.32 -13.26 -10.59
N GLY A 361 13.21 -13.14 -11.91
CA GLY A 361 12.49 -14.10 -12.77
C GLY A 361 10.96 -13.98 -12.70
N ALA A 362 10.44 -12.86 -12.20
CA ALA A 362 9.01 -12.58 -12.10
C ALA A 362 8.75 -11.06 -12.24
N PRO A 363 7.53 -10.64 -12.60
CA PRO A 363 7.19 -9.22 -12.54
C PRO A 363 7.44 -8.65 -11.14
N LEU A 364 7.81 -7.38 -11.05
CA LEU A 364 8.26 -6.76 -9.81
C LEU A 364 7.44 -5.51 -9.49
N GLU A 365 7.17 -5.34 -8.21
CA GLU A 365 6.78 -4.06 -7.63
C GLU A 365 7.92 -3.47 -6.81
N ALA A 366 8.17 -2.18 -6.96
CA ALA A 366 9.14 -1.42 -6.17
C ALA A 366 8.52 -0.13 -5.63
N GLU A 367 8.70 0.13 -4.33
CA GLU A 367 8.44 1.40 -3.69
C GLU A 367 9.74 2.20 -3.60
N PHE A 368 9.67 3.49 -3.92
CA PHE A 368 10.84 4.36 -3.92
C PHE A 368 10.51 5.78 -3.46
N ALA A 369 11.56 6.52 -3.12
CA ALA A 369 11.51 7.95 -2.89
C ALA A 369 12.71 8.63 -3.54
N MET A 370 12.54 9.90 -3.92
CA MET A 370 13.55 10.67 -4.64
C MET A 370 13.66 12.11 -4.14
N THR A 371 14.91 12.57 -3.98
CA THR A 371 15.26 13.99 -3.83
C THR A 371 15.86 14.51 -5.13
N PHE A 372 15.77 15.81 -5.38
CA PHE A 372 16.35 16.44 -6.58
C PHE A 372 17.62 17.25 -6.30
N ASP A 373 17.88 17.61 -5.05
CA ASP A 373 19.07 18.35 -4.66
C ASP A 373 19.65 17.82 -3.33
N PRO A 374 20.69 16.96 -3.38
CA PRO A 374 21.20 16.30 -4.58
C PRO A 374 20.20 15.25 -5.14
N PRO A 375 20.30 14.87 -6.42
CA PRO A 375 19.50 13.79 -6.99
C PRO A 375 19.84 12.44 -6.35
N ARG A 376 18.91 11.88 -5.58
CA ARG A 376 19.06 10.57 -4.92
C ARG A 376 17.78 9.76 -5.10
N PHE A 377 17.89 8.57 -5.66
CA PHE A 377 16.81 7.59 -5.78
C PHE A 377 17.02 6.50 -4.72
N GLY A 378 16.10 6.43 -3.75
CA GLY A 378 16.12 5.47 -2.67
C GLY A 378 15.08 4.38 -2.82
N PHE A 379 15.51 3.11 -2.89
CA PHE A 379 14.61 1.97 -2.81
C PHE A 379 14.09 1.77 -1.39
N LEU A 380 12.77 1.78 -1.22
CA LEU A 380 12.13 1.61 0.08
C LEU A 380 11.62 0.17 0.27
N GLN A 381 11.14 -0.46 -0.79
CA GLN A 381 10.68 -1.86 -0.77
C GLN A 381 10.71 -2.40 -2.19
N ALA A 382 10.94 -3.70 -2.36
CA ALA A 382 10.75 -4.36 -3.64
C ALA A 382 10.32 -5.81 -3.42
N ARG A 383 9.46 -6.30 -4.31
CA ARG A 383 8.95 -7.68 -4.24
C ARG A 383 8.52 -8.22 -5.59
N PRO A 384 8.56 -9.54 -5.78
CA PRO A 384 7.91 -10.20 -6.89
C PRO A 384 6.39 -10.00 -6.84
N MET A 385 5.76 -9.93 -8.01
CA MET A 385 4.31 -9.91 -8.19
C MET A 385 3.85 -11.27 -8.68
N VAL A 386 2.76 -11.78 -8.11
CA VAL A 386 2.13 -13.02 -8.58
C VAL A 386 1.19 -12.69 -9.73
N VAL A 387 1.51 -13.19 -10.92
CA VAL A 387 0.65 -13.12 -12.10
C VAL A 387 0.24 -14.55 -12.44
N SER A 388 -1.04 -14.87 -12.30
CA SER A 388 -1.57 -16.19 -12.63
C SER A 388 -1.47 -16.45 -14.14
N GLN A 389 -0.92 -17.60 -14.51
CA GLN A 389 -0.75 -18.04 -15.90
C GLN A 389 -1.90 -18.92 -16.42
N ALA A 390 -2.95 -19.15 -15.62
CA ALA A 390 -4.04 -20.04 -16.04
C ALA A 390 -4.71 -19.51 -17.31
N GLU A 391 -4.90 -20.36 -18.32
CA GLU A 391 -5.65 -19.97 -19.51
C GLU A 391 -7.14 -20.10 -19.24
N VAL A 392 -7.78 -18.98 -18.94
CA VAL A 392 -9.25 -18.89 -18.89
C VAL A 392 -9.72 -18.28 -20.20
N THR A 393 -10.49 -19.03 -20.97
CA THR A 393 -11.14 -18.49 -22.18
C THR A 393 -12.57 -18.10 -21.82
N LEU A 394 -12.86 -16.80 -21.90
CA LEU A 394 -14.22 -16.25 -21.82
C LEU A 394 -14.68 -15.84 -23.20
N THR A 395 -15.76 -16.45 -23.69
CA THR A 395 -16.35 -16.08 -24.97
C THR A 395 -17.40 -14.98 -24.81
N GLU A 396 -17.66 -14.22 -25.88
CA GLU A 396 -18.73 -13.22 -25.88
C GLU A 396 -20.12 -13.86 -25.67
N ALA A 397 -20.29 -15.14 -26.05
CA ALA A 397 -21.49 -15.91 -25.78
C ALA A 397 -21.68 -16.20 -24.29
N ASP A 398 -20.60 -16.50 -23.56
CA ASP A 398 -20.62 -16.67 -22.11
C ASP A 398 -21.03 -15.35 -21.42
N LEU A 399 -20.40 -14.25 -21.83
CA LEU A 399 -20.67 -12.92 -21.29
C LEU A 399 -22.09 -12.44 -21.55
N ARG A 400 -22.72 -12.84 -22.66
CA ARG A 400 -24.09 -12.45 -23.04
C ARG A 400 -25.16 -13.47 -22.65
N SER A 401 -24.79 -14.55 -21.98
CA SER A 401 -25.75 -15.55 -21.51
C SER A 401 -26.76 -14.94 -20.53
N ASP A 402 -28.03 -15.35 -20.63
CA ASP A 402 -29.09 -14.99 -19.66
C ASP A 402 -28.82 -15.52 -18.23
N ARG A 403 -27.82 -16.41 -18.10
CA ARG A 403 -27.33 -16.95 -16.83
C ARG A 403 -26.32 -16.02 -16.14
N THR A 404 -25.74 -15.09 -16.89
CA THR A 404 -24.72 -14.17 -16.38
C THR A 404 -25.39 -13.08 -15.54
N ARG A 405 -25.07 -13.06 -14.25
CA ARG A 405 -25.64 -12.12 -13.26
C ARG A 405 -24.76 -10.92 -13.02
N ILE A 406 -23.44 -11.11 -13.13
CA ILE A 406 -22.46 -10.04 -13.02
C ILE A 406 -21.51 -10.17 -14.20
N ARG A 407 -21.25 -9.08 -14.90
CA ARG A 407 -20.27 -8.99 -15.98
C ARG A 407 -19.44 -7.73 -15.84
N SER A 408 -18.14 -7.89 -16.00
CA SER A 408 -17.19 -6.76 -16.04
C SER A 408 -16.17 -6.96 -17.16
N GLY A 409 -15.91 -5.89 -17.90
CA GLY A 409 -14.76 -5.76 -18.82
C GLY A 409 -13.51 -5.20 -18.14
N THR A 410 -13.48 -5.15 -16.80
CA THR A 410 -12.32 -4.69 -16.03
C THR A 410 -12.26 -5.48 -14.73
N VAL A 411 -11.51 -6.59 -14.74
CA VAL A 411 -11.37 -7.48 -13.58
C VAL A 411 -9.91 -7.70 -13.19
N LEU A 412 -9.69 -8.19 -11.97
CA LEU A 412 -8.43 -8.70 -11.47
C LEU A 412 -8.62 -10.09 -10.85
N GLY A 413 -7.54 -10.86 -10.86
CA GLY A 413 -7.56 -12.29 -10.62
C GLY A 413 -7.51 -13.03 -11.94
N ASN A 414 -7.47 -14.35 -11.86
CA ASN A 414 -7.50 -15.21 -13.03
C ASN A 414 -7.81 -16.63 -12.56
N GLY A 415 -8.84 -17.24 -13.14
CA GLY A 415 -9.27 -18.58 -12.74
C GLY A 415 -10.77 -18.81 -12.87
N ILE A 416 -11.19 -19.99 -12.41
CA ILE A 416 -12.59 -20.40 -12.36
C ILE A 416 -12.87 -20.86 -10.93
N VAL A 417 -13.97 -20.36 -10.35
CA VAL A 417 -14.45 -20.77 -9.02
C VAL A 417 -15.92 -21.15 -9.15
N ASP A 418 -16.28 -22.35 -8.73
CA ASP A 418 -17.63 -22.93 -8.84
C ASP A 418 -18.19 -23.42 -7.49
N THR A 419 -17.64 -22.91 -6.39
CA THR A 419 -17.94 -23.36 -5.02
C THR A 419 -18.73 -22.34 -4.18
N ILE A 420 -18.96 -21.13 -4.69
CA ILE A 420 -19.53 -20.02 -3.92
C ILE A 420 -21.06 -20.00 -4.03
N SER A 421 -21.76 -20.10 -2.92
CA SER A 421 -23.24 -20.00 -2.88
C SER A 421 -23.77 -18.77 -2.14
N ASP A 422 -22.89 -18.03 -1.46
CA ASP A 422 -23.25 -16.87 -0.64
C ASP A 422 -22.89 -15.57 -1.34
N ILE A 423 -23.80 -14.59 -1.29
CA ILE A 423 -23.54 -13.23 -1.74
C ILE A 423 -23.89 -12.26 -0.61
N VAL A 424 -22.94 -11.38 -0.29
CA VAL A 424 -23.15 -10.24 0.60
C VAL A 424 -23.09 -8.97 -0.25
N TYR A 425 -24.10 -8.12 -0.16
CA TYR A 425 -24.11 -6.88 -0.92
C TYR A 425 -24.61 -5.68 -0.12
N VAL A 426 -24.07 -4.50 -0.43
CA VAL A 426 -24.57 -3.21 0.07
C VAL A 426 -25.81 -2.83 -0.74
N LYS A 427 -26.89 -2.45 -0.06
CA LYS A 427 -28.15 -2.05 -0.69
C LYS A 427 -27.96 -0.73 -1.45
N PRO A 428 -28.20 -0.69 -2.78
CA PRO A 428 -28.01 0.52 -3.59
C PRO A 428 -28.73 1.74 -3.02
N GLU A 429 -29.97 1.56 -2.58
CA GLU A 429 -30.85 2.60 -2.08
C GLU A 429 -30.46 3.17 -0.71
N MET A 430 -29.62 2.45 0.05
CA MET A 430 -29.17 2.87 1.38
C MET A 430 -27.73 3.39 1.38
N PHE A 431 -27.03 3.33 0.24
CA PHE A 431 -25.65 3.77 0.16
C PHE A 431 -25.56 5.30 0.17
N ALA A 432 -24.80 5.82 1.13
CA ALA A 432 -24.44 7.24 1.21
C ALA A 432 -23.00 7.36 1.72
N THR A 433 -22.25 8.34 1.21
CA THR A 433 -20.85 8.60 1.61
C THR A 433 -20.72 8.91 3.12
N THR A 434 -21.79 9.37 3.77
CA THR A 434 -21.86 9.61 5.22
C THR A 434 -22.05 8.34 6.06
N SER A 435 -22.45 7.22 5.43
CA SER A 435 -22.78 5.96 6.12
C SER A 435 -21.72 4.87 5.92
N THR A 436 -20.62 5.18 5.23
CA THR A 436 -19.59 4.21 4.82
C THR A 436 -18.92 3.48 5.99
N ARG A 437 -18.72 4.15 7.13
CA ARG A 437 -18.20 3.50 8.35
C ARG A 437 -19.18 2.49 8.94
N ALA A 438 -20.46 2.85 9.04
CA ALA A 438 -21.48 1.93 9.54
C ALA A 438 -21.69 0.72 8.59
N ILE A 439 -21.53 0.93 7.28
CA ILE A 439 -21.50 -0.16 6.30
C ILE A 439 -20.31 -1.09 6.57
N ALA A 440 -19.12 -0.56 6.82
CA ALA A 440 -17.93 -1.36 7.14
C ALA A 440 -18.13 -2.23 8.39
N ASP A 441 -18.77 -1.70 9.43
CA ASP A 441 -19.09 -2.45 10.65
C ASP A 441 -20.09 -3.59 10.38
N GLU A 442 -21.15 -3.35 9.61
CA GLU A 442 -22.09 -4.42 9.23
C GLU A 442 -21.44 -5.51 8.38
N LEU A 443 -20.54 -5.14 7.47
CA LEU A 443 -19.78 -6.08 6.66
C LEU A 443 -18.84 -6.93 7.52
N ALA A 444 -18.16 -6.33 8.50
CA ALA A 444 -17.29 -7.04 9.42
C ALA A 444 -18.04 -8.13 10.21
N ASP A 445 -19.25 -7.81 10.69
CA ASP A 445 -20.08 -8.79 11.39
C ASP A 445 -20.50 -9.96 10.48
N LEU A 446 -20.90 -9.68 9.25
CA LEU A 446 -21.30 -10.71 8.28
C LEU A 446 -20.11 -11.58 7.90
N ASN A 447 -18.94 -10.97 7.67
CA ASN A 447 -17.69 -11.67 7.41
C ASN A 447 -17.34 -12.63 8.55
N ASN A 448 -17.42 -12.17 9.81
CA ASN A 448 -17.13 -13.01 10.97
C ASN A 448 -18.02 -14.27 11.03
N VAL A 449 -19.32 -14.13 10.73
CA VAL A 449 -20.27 -15.27 10.70
C VAL A 449 -19.92 -16.25 9.58
N LEU A 450 -19.65 -15.74 8.38
CA LEU A 450 -19.38 -16.56 7.19
C LEU A 450 -18.02 -17.27 7.28
N THR A 451 -16.98 -16.55 7.69
CA THR A 451 -15.63 -17.08 7.89
C THR A 451 -15.60 -18.15 8.98
N SER A 452 -16.29 -17.92 10.13
CA SER A 452 -16.41 -18.94 11.18
C SER A 452 -17.11 -20.21 10.70
N SER A 453 -18.01 -20.07 9.72
CA SER A 453 -18.74 -21.18 9.09
C SER A 453 -18.02 -21.79 7.89
N HIS A 454 -16.81 -21.29 7.54
CA HIS A 454 -16.04 -21.69 6.36
C HIS A 454 -16.83 -21.54 5.04
N ARG A 455 -17.66 -20.49 4.95
CA ARG A 455 -18.50 -20.21 3.78
C ARG A 455 -17.92 -19.04 2.98
N PRO A 456 -17.22 -19.31 1.87
CA PRO A 456 -16.75 -18.24 0.99
C PRO A 456 -17.94 -17.54 0.34
N TYR A 457 -17.80 -16.24 0.06
CA TYR A 457 -18.88 -15.45 -0.51
C TYR A 457 -18.40 -14.44 -1.55
N ILE A 458 -19.35 -13.92 -2.34
CA ILE A 458 -19.14 -12.76 -3.21
C ILE A 458 -19.57 -11.50 -2.46
N LEU A 459 -18.70 -10.51 -2.37
CA LEU A 459 -18.98 -9.20 -1.78
C LEU A 459 -19.30 -8.19 -2.88
N ILE A 460 -20.38 -7.42 -2.76
CA ILE A 460 -20.74 -6.37 -3.71
C ILE A 460 -20.94 -5.04 -2.95
N GLY A 461 -20.30 -3.98 -3.41
CA GLY A 461 -20.42 -2.66 -2.77
C GLY A 461 -20.09 -1.52 -3.73
N PHE A 462 -20.09 -0.31 -3.20
CA PHE A 462 -19.99 0.92 -3.99
C PHE A 462 -18.77 1.75 -3.60
N GLY A 463 -18.10 2.30 -4.61
CA GLY A 463 -16.89 3.09 -4.43
C GLY A 463 -15.69 2.26 -3.97
N ARG A 464 -14.59 2.95 -3.70
CA ARG A 464 -13.28 2.38 -3.39
C ARG A 464 -13.26 1.57 -2.09
N TRP A 465 -12.92 0.28 -2.16
CA TRP A 465 -12.68 -0.53 -0.97
C TRP A 465 -11.37 -0.16 -0.26
N GLY A 466 -11.41 -0.03 1.06
CA GLY A 466 -10.23 0.19 1.90
C GLY A 466 -9.62 1.60 1.83
N SER A 467 -10.37 2.58 1.32
CA SER A 467 -9.98 3.99 1.32
C SER A 467 -10.20 4.61 2.70
N ALA A 468 -9.22 5.36 3.21
CA ALA A 468 -9.39 6.17 4.42
C ALA A 468 -10.31 7.39 4.20
N ASP A 469 -10.49 7.81 2.94
CA ASP A 469 -11.41 8.88 2.54
C ASP A 469 -12.85 8.33 2.37
N PRO A 470 -13.82 8.72 3.23
CA PRO A 470 -15.21 8.28 3.16
C PRO A 470 -15.94 8.72 1.88
N PHE A 471 -15.45 9.75 1.18
CA PHE A 471 -16.03 10.22 -0.08
C PHE A 471 -15.61 9.36 -1.28
N LEU A 472 -14.52 8.60 -1.14
CA LEU A 472 -14.04 7.71 -2.20
C LEU A 472 -14.62 6.30 -2.10
N GLY A 473 -15.09 5.84 -0.93
CA GLY A 473 -15.70 4.52 -0.80
C GLY A 473 -15.85 4.01 0.63
N ILE A 474 -15.82 2.69 0.81
CA ILE A 474 -16.08 2.02 2.09
C ILE A 474 -14.74 1.73 2.80
N PRO A 475 -14.49 2.31 4.00
CA PRO A 475 -13.23 2.21 4.72
C PRO A 475 -13.10 0.87 5.48
N VAL A 476 -13.16 -0.25 4.76
CA VAL A 476 -12.94 -1.59 5.34
C VAL A 476 -11.45 -1.89 5.49
N ALA A 477 -11.05 -2.43 6.63
CA ALA A 477 -9.78 -3.15 6.75
C ALA A 477 -9.92 -4.54 6.11
N TRP A 478 -8.81 -5.12 5.62
CA TRP A 478 -8.85 -6.42 4.94
C TRP A 478 -9.48 -7.53 5.79
N GLY A 479 -9.14 -7.59 7.08
CA GLY A 479 -9.71 -8.56 8.02
C GLY A 479 -11.23 -8.50 8.15
N GLN A 480 -11.86 -7.35 7.83
CA GLN A 480 -13.31 -7.18 7.90
C GLN A 480 -14.05 -7.80 6.71
N ILE A 481 -13.36 -8.17 5.63
CA ILE A 481 -13.96 -8.73 4.41
C ILE A 481 -13.19 -9.95 3.89
N SER A 482 -12.34 -10.54 4.72
CA SER A 482 -11.35 -11.54 4.35
C SER A 482 -11.94 -12.88 3.86
N GLY A 483 -13.19 -13.19 4.16
CA GLY A 483 -13.89 -14.38 3.68
C GLY A 483 -14.42 -14.25 2.24
N ALA A 484 -14.34 -13.06 1.64
CA ALA A 484 -14.78 -12.85 0.26
C ALA A 484 -13.79 -13.48 -0.73
N GLN A 485 -14.28 -14.38 -1.60
CA GLN A 485 -13.49 -14.94 -2.71
C GLN A 485 -13.66 -14.15 -4.01
N ALA A 486 -14.69 -13.30 -4.06
CA ALA A 486 -14.86 -12.32 -5.10
C ALA A 486 -15.40 -11.01 -4.54
N ILE A 487 -14.87 -9.90 -5.01
CA ILE A 487 -15.29 -8.56 -4.61
C ILE A 487 -15.71 -7.79 -5.86
N VAL A 488 -16.86 -7.15 -5.80
CA VAL A 488 -17.43 -6.33 -6.86
C VAL A 488 -17.46 -4.89 -6.38
N GLU A 489 -16.64 -4.06 -7.02
CA GLU A 489 -16.58 -2.62 -6.84
C GLU A 489 -17.46 -1.94 -7.90
N ALA A 490 -18.67 -1.58 -7.50
CA ALA A 490 -19.59 -0.84 -8.34
C ALA A 490 -19.35 0.66 -8.25
N SER A 491 -19.41 1.32 -9.40
CA SER A 491 -19.34 2.78 -9.48
C SER A 491 -20.50 3.41 -8.71
N ILE A 492 -20.23 4.50 -8.00
CA ILE A 492 -21.27 5.34 -7.43
C ILE A 492 -21.89 6.15 -8.60
N PRO A 493 -23.23 6.24 -8.73
CA PRO A 493 -23.83 7.18 -9.66
C PRO A 493 -23.26 8.60 -9.45
N ASP A 494 -22.82 9.26 -10.52
CA ASP A 494 -22.21 10.60 -10.54
C ASP A 494 -20.78 10.76 -10.00
N LEU A 495 -20.09 9.69 -9.57
CA LEU A 495 -18.65 9.71 -9.24
C LEU A 495 -17.89 8.65 -10.05
N ASN A 496 -17.00 9.11 -10.95
CA ASN A 496 -15.94 8.27 -11.51
C ASN A 496 -14.75 8.27 -10.55
N ILE A 497 -14.69 7.29 -9.66
CA ILE A 497 -13.54 7.10 -8.77
C ILE A 497 -12.59 6.10 -9.44
N ASP A 498 -11.29 6.38 -9.40
CA ASP A 498 -10.27 5.42 -9.81
C ASP A 498 -10.29 4.20 -8.88
N PHE A 499 -10.34 3.01 -9.47
CA PHE A 499 -10.38 1.74 -8.73
C PHE A 499 -9.13 1.54 -7.85
N SER A 500 -9.24 0.70 -6.82
CA SER A 500 -8.15 0.38 -5.87
C SER A 500 -6.92 -0.28 -6.53
N GLN A 501 -6.05 0.51 -7.15
CA GLN A 501 -4.81 0.03 -7.79
C GLN A 501 -3.53 0.37 -7.00
N GLY A 502 -3.61 1.29 -6.03
CA GLY A 502 -2.43 1.85 -5.35
C GLY A 502 -2.16 1.38 -3.92
N SER A 503 -3.07 0.63 -3.29
CA SER A 503 -3.04 0.39 -1.84
C SER A 503 -2.63 -1.05 -1.46
N HIS A 504 -2.27 -1.25 -0.19
CA HIS A 504 -2.08 -2.58 0.42
C HIS A 504 -3.24 -3.55 0.14
N PHE A 505 -4.45 -3.01 -0.01
CA PHE A 505 -5.64 -3.75 -0.42
C PHE A 505 -5.43 -4.58 -1.71
N PHE A 506 -4.74 -4.00 -2.70
CA PHE A 506 -4.44 -4.67 -3.98
C PHE A 506 -3.58 -5.92 -3.79
N HIS A 507 -2.62 -5.86 -2.87
CA HIS A 507 -1.78 -7.01 -2.56
C HIS A 507 -2.58 -8.13 -1.95
N ASN A 508 -3.49 -7.79 -1.06
CA ASN A 508 -4.31 -8.82 -0.45
C ASN A 508 -5.23 -9.49 -1.49
N LEU A 509 -5.80 -8.75 -2.44
CA LEU A 509 -6.56 -9.35 -3.55
C LEU A 509 -5.76 -10.41 -4.31
N THR A 510 -4.52 -10.07 -4.70
CA THR A 510 -3.66 -10.99 -5.44
C THR A 510 -3.19 -12.18 -4.58
N SER A 511 -2.85 -11.93 -3.31
CA SER A 511 -2.37 -12.91 -2.34
C SER A 511 -3.41 -13.98 -2.03
N PHE A 512 -4.63 -13.54 -1.69
CA PHE A 512 -5.74 -14.44 -1.34
C PHE A 512 -6.49 -14.96 -2.57
N HIS A 513 -5.96 -14.72 -3.78
CA HIS A 513 -6.57 -15.13 -5.05
C HIS A 513 -8.04 -14.66 -5.17
N VAL A 514 -8.35 -13.50 -4.59
CA VAL A 514 -9.68 -12.91 -4.60
C VAL A 514 -9.91 -12.25 -5.94
N SER A 515 -10.96 -12.68 -6.62
CA SER A 515 -11.35 -12.09 -7.89
C SER A 515 -12.00 -10.73 -7.69
N TYR A 516 -11.53 -9.71 -8.39
CA TYR A 516 -12.00 -8.34 -8.21
C TYR A 516 -12.66 -7.82 -9.48
N PHE A 517 -13.91 -7.41 -9.38
CA PHE A 517 -14.72 -6.95 -10.51
C PHE A 517 -14.97 -5.46 -10.38
N CYS A 518 -14.51 -4.69 -11.36
CA CYS A 518 -14.80 -3.27 -11.43
C CYS A 518 -16.01 -3.05 -12.35
N ILE A 519 -17.10 -2.50 -11.83
CA ILE A 519 -18.34 -2.28 -12.59
C ILE A 519 -18.50 -0.79 -12.86
N ARG A 520 -18.33 -0.39 -14.13
CA ARG A 520 -18.52 1.00 -14.57
C ARG A 520 -19.99 1.34 -14.80
N SER A 521 -20.38 2.55 -14.43
CA SER A 521 -21.68 3.12 -14.81
C SER A 521 -21.70 3.44 -16.30
N GLY A 522 -22.37 2.60 -17.10
CA GLY A 522 -22.48 2.72 -18.55
C GLY A 522 -21.45 1.85 -19.30
N GLY A 523 -21.88 1.26 -20.42
CA GLY A 523 -21.08 0.33 -21.21
C GLY A 523 -21.61 -1.11 -21.15
N SER A 524 -20.73 -2.09 -21.27
CA SER A 524 -21.07 -3.52 -21.24
C SER A 524 -21.16 -4.12 -19.83
N ASP A 525 -20.67 -3.42 -18.81
CA ASP A 525 -20.66 -3.91 -17.43
C ASP A 525 -22.08 -3.92 -16.84
N SER A 526 -22.42 -4.95 -16.07
CA SER A 526 -23.77 -5.07 -15.52
C SER A 526 -23.82 -5.93 -14.26
N ILE A 527 -24.69 -5.54 -13.33
CA ILE A 527 -25.12 -6.34 -12.18
C ILE A 527 -26.64 -6.50 -12.29
N ASP A 528 -27.13 -7.73 -12.23
CA ASP A 528 -28.56 -8.06 -12.21
C ASP A 528 -29.15 -7.87 -10.81
N TRP A 529 -29.44 -6.60 -10.47
CA TRP A 529 -30.01 -6.22 -9.17
C TRP A 529 -31.39 -6.82 -8.92
N GLN A 530 -32.20 -7.00 -9.97
CA GLN A 530 -33.53 -7.60 -9.84
C GLN A 530 -33.42 -9.07 -9.45
N TRP A 531 -32.51 -9.81 -10.09
CA TRP A 531 -32.22 -11.18 -9.70
C TRP A 531 -31.73 -11.26 -8.26
N LEU A 532 -30.77 -10.42 -7.84
CA LEU A 532 -30.27 -10.40 -6.45
C LEU A 532 -31.39 -10.16 -5.43
N GLN A 533 -32.30 -9.23 -5.70
CA GLN A 533 -33.42 -8.89 -4.81
C GLN A 533 -34.47 -10.01 -4.70
N SER A 534 -34.58 -10.88 -5.71
CA SER A 534 -35.52 -12.01 -5.72
C SER A 534 -35.03 -13.25 -4.97
N GLN A 535 -33.76 -13.28 -4.55
CA GLN A 535 -33.16 -14.45 -3.89
C GLN A 535 -33.59 -14.58 -2.42
N ARG A 536 -33.37 -15.77 -1.86
CA ARG A 536 -33.62 -16.04 -0.44
C ARG A 536 -32.65 -15.24 0.44
N ILE A 537 -33.22 -14.40 1.29
CA ILE A 537 -32.48 -13.60 2.26
C ILE A 537 -32.17 -14.45 3.49
N VAL A 538 -30.91 -14.46 3.91
CA VAL A 538 -30.44 -15.10 5.15
C VAL A 538 -30.33 -14.06 6.26
N ASN A 539 -29.76 -12.90 5.95
CA ASN A 539 -29.63 -11.79 6.88
C ASN A 539 -29.94 -10.47 6.16
N ASP A 540 -30.83 -9.67 6.74
CA ASP A 540 -31.19 -8.34 6.24
C ASP A 540 -30.85 -7.30 7.29
N ARG A 541 -29.74 -6.57 7.09
CA ARG A 541 -29.31 -5.48 7.99
C ARG A 541 -29.76 -4.13 7.44
N LYS A 542 -29.36 -3.03 8.08
CA LYS A 542 -29.80 -1.70 7.65
C LYS A 542 -29.22 -1.33 6.29
N PHE A 543 -27.92 -1.55 6.09
CA PHE A 543 -27.23 -1.18 4.85
C PHE A 543 -26.84 -2.38 3.98
N THR A 544 -26.65 -3.55 4.60
CA THR A 544 -26.15 -4.75 3.93
C THR A 544 -27.20 -5.86 3.88
N ARG A 545 -27.06 -6.76 2.92
CA ARG A 545 -27.87 -7.97 2.81
C ARG A 545 -27.01 -9.17 2.48
N HIS A 546 -27.30 -10.30 3.12
CA HIS A 546 -26.71 -11.60 2.85
C HIS A 546 -27.78 -12.53 2.27
N ILE A 547 -27.51 -13.05 1.07
CA ILE A 547 -28.34 -14.03 0.38
C ILE A 547 -27.56 -15.34 0.21
N THR A 548 -28.29 -16.45 0.17
CA THR A 548 -27.73 -17.78 -0.10
C THR A 548 -28.48 -18.41 -1.25
N LEU A 549 -27.74 -19.08 -2.12
CA LEU A 549 -28.27 -19.79 -3.28
C LEU A 549 -28.29 -21.29 -3.00
N PRO A 550 -29.24 -22.04 -3.60
CA PRO A 550 -29.28 -23.48 -3.48
C PRO A 550 -28.14 -24.17 -4.24
N ASN A 551 -27.74 -23.59 -5.38
CA ASN A 551 -26.63 -24.06 -6.21
C ASN A 551 -25.50 -23.01 -6.15
N PRO A 552 -24.22 -23.44 -6.19
CA PRO A 552 -23.11 -22.51 -6.27
C PRO A 552 -23.14 -21.72 -7.58
N LEU A 553 -22.39 -20.62 -7.65
CA LEU A 553 -22.22 -19.78 -8.83
C LEU A 553 -20.94 -20.18 -9.57
N THR A 554 -20.95 -20.08 -10.89
CA THR A 554 -19.72 -20.13 -11.69
C THR A 554 -19.16 -18.72 -11.80
N LEU A 555 -18.00 -18.49 -11.21
CA LEU A 555 -17.16 -17.33 -11.42
C LEU A 555 -16.05 -17.69 -12.41
N LYS A 556 -15.87 -16.86 -13.44
CA LYS A 556 -14.76 -16.98 -14.39
C LYS A 556 -14.10 -15.62 -14.58
N VAL A 557 -12.79 -15.59 -14.51
CA VAL A 557 -11.99 -14.37 -14.65
C VAL A 557 -10.83 -14.67 -15.58
N ASP A 558 -10.77 -13.95 -16.69
CA ASP A 558 -9.64 -13.96 -17.62
C ASP A 558 -8.84 -12.67 -17.42
N GLY A 559 -7.74 -12.80 -16.67
CA GLY A 559 -6.85 -11.70 -16.35
C GLY A 559 -6.08 -11.15 -17.56
N ARG A 560 -6.00 -11.89 -18.68
CA ARG A 560 -5.29 -11.46 -19.90
C ARG A 560 -6.17 -10.53 -20.74
N SER A 561 -7.45 -10.87 -20.89
CA SER A 561 -8.42 -9.99 -21.56
C SER A 561 -8.99 -8.92 -20.63
N GLY A 562 -8.81 -9.07 -19.31
CA GLY A 562 -9.39 -8.18 -18.31
C GLY A 562 -10.91 -8.34 -18.19
N THR A 563 -11.46 -9.47 -18.64
CA THR A 563 -12.91 -9.74 -18.60
C THR A 563 -13.26 -10.80 -17.56
N GLY A 564 -14.43 -10.66 -16.94
CA GLY A 564 -14.93 -11.64 -15.99
C GLY A 564 -16.44 -11.71 -15.94
N MET A 565 -16.94 -12.85 -15.48
CA MET A 565 -18.37 -13.06 -15.24
C MET A 565 -18.65 -13.88 -13.98
N VAL A 566 -19.85 -13.68 -13.44
CA VAL A 566 -20.48 -14.56 -12.45
C VAL A 566 -21.81 -15.03 -13.02
N ALA A 567 -22.00 -16.34 -13.13
CA ALA A 567 -23.18 -16.96 -13.71
C ALA A 567 -23.87 -17.91 -12.72
N SER A 568 -25.20 -17.90 -12.74
CA SER A 568 -26.02 -18.86 -11.98
C SER A 568 -26.14 -20.19 -12.73
N HIS A 569 -26.14 -21.30 -12.00
CA HIS A 569 -26.52 -22.60 -12.53
C HIS A 569 -28.05 -22.73 -12.64
N GLU A 570 -28.52 -23.72 -13.41
CA GLU A 570 -29.95 -24.05 -13.53
C GLU A 570 -30.58 -24.48 -12.20
#